data_AF-A0AAW4N361-F1
#
_entry.id   AF-A0AAW4N361-F1
#
_cell.length_a   1.000
_cell.length_b   1.000
_cell.length_c   1.000
_cell.angle_alpha   90.00
_cell.angle_beta   90.00
_cell.angle_gamma   90.00
#
_symmetry.space_group_name_H-M   'P 1'
#
loop_
_entity.id
_entity.type
_entity.pdbx_description
1 polymer ?
#
loop_
_entity_poly.entity_id
_entity_poly.type
_entity_poly.pdbx_seq_one_letter_code
_entity_poly.pdbx_strand_id
1 'polypeptide(L)'
;MLYYTNLDKTVLGMQRNTASSNNIVIVSGYIGYQTIKMLADCCNDVHITIIYGMYGNDSISLPLHNALKEIQCQYPNVEILYSTIPVHSKIYTWNCDDSIKRALIGSANFSVSGMMNDYKEILSDVEKDVFGNLQNYCNYVLSKAINCTDVNVKVKEVCKASRRSKFAQPLLSKNVCRATLLDIHGKVSSKSGLNWGLSKGHVSDGDAYIRITSKYIEQFPTLFPPKKYVEVENLQSSGRAHRENDEVELIWDDGEKMLGLLEGQQTRKINGLVYPKQLSSSPSKSILGKYLRKRLGVDINHIITKADLLRYGRTSIDISLIGDGIYYLDFSVKK
;
A
#
# COMPACT_ATOMS: atom_id res chain seq x y z
N MET A 1 6.07 26.66 -3.38
CA MET A 1 4.80 26.39 -2.67
C MET A 1 5.00 25.16 -1.80
N LEU A 2 4.30 25.06 -0.67
CA LEU A 2 4.33 23.90 0.23
C LEU A 2 3.01 23.11 0.09
N TYR A 3 3.10 21.80 -0.02
CA TYR A 3 2.00 20.85 -0.17
C TYR A 3 2.06 19.83 0.97
N TYR A 4 0.91 19.54 1.59
CA TYR A 4 0.80 18.62 2.74
C TYR A 4 -0.56 17.88 2.81
N THR A 5 -1.43 18.10 1.82
CA THR A 5 -2.67 17.34 1.62
C THR A 5 -2.81 16.98 0.14
N ASN A 6 -3.50 15.86 -0.16
CA ASN A 6 -3.74 15.37 -1.51
C ASN A 6 -2.46 15.34 -2.37
N LEU A 7 -1.35 14.82 -1.82
CA LEU A 7 -0.05 14.83 -2.50
C LEU A 7 -0.09 14.01 -3.79
N ASP A 8 -0.85 12.90 -3.79
CA ASP A 8 -1.18 12.12 -4.98
C ASP A 8 -1.78 13.00 -6.10
N LYS A 9 -2.84 13.76 -5.80
CA LYS A 9 -3.50 14.64 -6.78
C LYS A 9 -2.59 15.79 -7.20
N THR A 10 -1.76 16.28 -6.29
CA THR A 10 -0.78 17.34 -6.57
C THR A 10 0.23 16.86 -7.62
N VAL A 11 0.86 15.71 -7.39
CA VAL A 11 1.84 15.14 -8.33
C VAL A 11 1.19 14.78 -9.67
N LEU A 12 0.00 14.15 -9.66
CA LEU A 12 -0.74 13.83 -10.90
C LEU A 12 -1.20 15.08 -11.66
N GLY A 13 -1.63 16.12 -10.95
CA GLY A 13 -2.06 17.40 -11.54
C GLY A 13 -0.90 18.21 -12.10
N MET A 14 0.31 18.02 -11.58
CA MET A 14 1.49 18.80 -11.96
C MET A 14 1.90 18.59 -13.43
N GLN A 15 1.73 17.37 -13.96
CA GLN A 15 1.98 17.08 -15.38
C GLN A 15 1.06 17.92 -16.29
N ARG A 16 -0.23 18.02 -15.96
CA ARG A 16 -1.20 18.84 -16.72
C ARG A 16 -0.84 20.33 -16.70
N ASN A 17 -0.24 20.79 -15.61
CA ASN A 17 0.16 22.19 -15.44
C ASN A 17 1.55 22.50 -16.03
N THR A 18 2.26 21.49 -16.53
CA THR A 18 3.60 21.62 -17.11
C THR A 18 3.54 21.24 -18.58
N ALA A 19 2.82 22.03 -19.39
CA ALA A 19 2.38 21.68 -20.75
C ALA A 19 3.49 21.28 -21.74
N SER A 20 4.76 21.60 -21.46
CA SER A 20 5.91 21.19 -22.27
C SER A 20 6.61 19.91 -21.79
N SER A 21 6.17 19.30 -20.69
CA SER A 21 6.81 18.13 -20.10
C SER A 21 6.50 16.86 -20.89
N ASN A 22 7.54 16.19 -21.40
CA ASN A 22 7.46 14.90 -22.09
C ASN A 22 8.12 13.77 -21.30
N ASN A 23 8.77 14.09 -20.17
CA ASN A 23 9.47 13.14 -19.33
C ASN A 23 9.26 13.44 -17.83
N ILE A 24 8.96 12.43 -17.03
CA ILE A 24 8.83 12.50 -15.57
C ILE A 24 9.89 11.61 -14.96
N VAL A 25 10.71 12.16 -14.06
CA VAL A 25 11.66 11.35 -13.27
C VAL A 25 11.33 11.47 -11.79
N ILE A 26 11.08 10.32 -11.15
CA ILE A 26 10.79 10.20 -9.72
C ILE A 26 11.91 9.40 -9.07
N VAL A 27 12.62 10.03 -8.12
CA VAL A 27 13.57 9.34 -7.23
C VAL A 27 12.92 9.21 -5.88
N SER A 28 12.68 8.00 -5.41
CA SER A 28 12.01 7.80 -4.13
C SER A 28 12.64 6.69 -3.31
N GLY A 29 12.80 6.92 -2.00
CA GLY A 29 13.31 5.90 -1.09
C GLY A 29 12.53 4.59 -1.18
N TYR A 30 11.19 4.66 -1.17
CA TYR A 30 10.30 3.52 -1.37
C TYR A 30 9.24 3.85 -2.43
N ILE A 31 8.77 2.82 -3.13
CA ILE A 31 7.76 2.93 -4.19
C ILE A 31 6.68 1.87 -4.00
N GLY A 32 5.46 2.14 -4.49
CA GLY A 32 4.33 1.19 -4.49
C GLY A 32 3.76 0.98 -5.89
N TYR A 33 3.06 -0.14 -6.10
CA TYR A 33 2.42 -0.45 -7.37
C TYR A 33 1.34 0.58 -7.71
N GLN A 34 0.50 0.94 -6.74
CA GLN A 34 -0.73 1.68 -7.01
C GLN A 34 -0.44 3.14 -7.44
N THR A 35 0.54 3.79 -6.81
CA THR A 35 0.95 5.16 -7.16
C THR A 35 1.53 5.23 -8.57
N ILE A 36 2.36 4.25 -8.94
CA ILE A 36 2.91 4.15 -10.29
C ILE A 36 1.80 3.92 -11.31
N LYS A 37 0.89 2.97 -11.03
CA LYS A 37 -0.24 2.69 -11.92
C LYS A 37 -1.09 3.93 -12.14
N MET A 38 -1.43 4.66 -11.08
CA MET A 38 -2.23 5.90 -11.18
C MET A 38 -1.54 6.95 -12.04
N LEU A 39 -0.22 7.12 -11.90
CA LEU A 39 0.54 8.04 -12.74
C LEU A 39 0.58 7.58 -14.20
N ALA A 40 0.86 6.31 -14.45
CA ALA A 40 0.87 5.73 -15.79
C ALA A 40 -0.49 5.86 -16.51
N ASP A 41 -1.59 5.62 -15.80
CA ASP A 41 -2.96 5.79 -16.31
C ASP A 41 -3.27 7.25 -16.68
N CYS A 42 -2.71 8.22 -15.94
CA CYS A 42 -2.95 9.65 -16.15
C CYS A 42 -1.98 10.32 -17.14
N CYS A 43 -0.88 9.66 -17.48
CA CYS A 43 0.23 10.24 -18.23
C CYS A 43 0.75 9.25 -19.29
N ASN A 44 -0.14 8.81 -20.16
CA ASN A 44 0.14 7.83 -21.23
C ASN A 44 1.09 8.37 -22.33
N ASP A 45 1.08 9.68 -22.59
CA ASP A 45 1.90 10.31 -23.64
C ASP A 45 3.27 10.81 -23.14
N VAL A 46 3.68 10.40 -21.94
CA VAL A 46 4.85 10.92 -21.22
C VAL A 46 5.75 9.75 -20.84
N HIS A 47 7.06 9.87 -21.05
CA HIS A 47 7.99 8.88 -20.51
C HIS A 47 8.11 9.04 -19.00
N ILE A 48 8.01 7.95 -18.24
CA ILE A 48 8.02 7.97 -16.78
C ILE A 48 9.15 7.08 -16.29
N THR A 49 10.18 7.66 -15.69
CA THR A 49 11.25 6.93 -15.02
C THR A 49 11.06 6.99 -13.50
N ILE A 50 10.96 5.83 -12.85
CA ILE A 50 10.80 5.71 -11.40
C ILE A 50 11.98 4.93 -10.82
N ILE A 51 12.67 5.52 -9.84
CA ILE A 51 13.80 4.90 -9.17
C ILE A 51 13.42 4.50 -7.75
N TYR A 52 13.46 3.20 -7.47
CA TYR A 52 13.43 2.68 -6.10
C TYR A 52 14.81 2.84 -5.45
N GLY A 53 14.92 3.84 -4.57
CA GLY A 53 16.18 4.28 -3.99
C GLY A 53 16.76 3.35 -2.92
N MET A 54 15.93 2.67 -2.12
CA MET A 54 16.42 1.84 -1.00
C MET A 54 16.75 0.38 -1.40
N TYR A 55 16.58 0.00 -2.67
CA TYR A 55 16.83 -1.37 -3.14
C TYR A 55 18.24 -1.90 -2.79
N GLY A 56 19.29 -1.10 -2.99
CA GLY A 56 20.67 -1.53 -2.73
C GLY A 56 20.92 -1.94 -1.27
N ASN A 57 20.13 -1.43 -0.32
CA ASN A 57 20.18 -1.79 1.09
C ASN A 57 19.16 -2.89 1.44
N ASP A 58 17.92 -2.69 1.02
CA ASP A 58 16.77 -3.45 1.51
C ASP A 58 16.34 -4.57 0.57
N SER A 59 16.93 -4.68 -0.61
CA SER A 59 16.41 -5.52 -1.71
C SER A 59 14.92 -5.19 -1.97
N ILE A 60 14.15 -6.12 -2.52
CA ILE A 60 12.70 -5.93 -2.73
C ILE A 60 11.95 -7.23 -2.41
N SER A 61 10.73 -7.16 -1.90
CA SER A 61 9.90 -8.36 -1.72
C SER A 61 9.48 -8.94 -3.07
N LEU A 62 9.40 -10.27 -3.18
CA LEU A 62 8.96 -10.91 -4.42
C LEU A 62 7.57 -10.44 -4.88
N PRO A 63 6.54 -10.30 -4.01
CA PRO A 63 5.22 -9.83 -4.46
C PRO A 63 5.25 -8.42 -5.03
N LEU A 64 5.96 -7.49 -4.38
CA LEU A 64 6.09 -6.12 -4.90
C LEU A 64 6.88 -6.10 -6.20
N HIS A 65 7.99 -6.82 -6.27
CA HIS A 65 8.78 -6.92 -7.50
C HIS A 65 7.97 -7.42 -8.69
N ASN A 66 7.19 -8.48 -8.51
CA ASN A 66 6.32 -9.02 -9.55
C ASN A 66 5.27 -8.00 -9.99
N ALA A 67 4.64 -7.29 -9.04
CA ALA A 67 3.67 -6.25 -9.34
C ALA A 67 4.30 -5.09 -10.14
N LEU A 68 5.53 -4.67 -9.79
CA LEU A 68 6.24 -3.62 -10.53
C LEU A 68 6.62 -4.06 -11.95
N LYS A 69 7.08 -5.31 -12.13
CA LYS A 69 7.34 -5.87 -13.46
C LYS A 69 6.09 -5.93 -14.32
N GLU A 70 4.94 -6.26 -13.74
CA GLU A 70 3.65 -6.25 -14.42
C GLU A 70 3.31 -4.86 -14.95
N ILE A 71 3.47 -3.79 -14.14
CA ILE A 71 3.27 -2.42 -14.60
C ILE A 71 4.19 -2.08 -15.76
N GLN A 72 5.50 -2.30 -15.64
CA GLN A 72 6.43 -1.95 -16.71
C GLN A 72 6.11 -2.71 -18.01
N CYS A 73 5.63 -3.95 -17.90
CA CYS A 73 5.18 -4.70 -19.06
C CYS A 73 3.86 -4.15 -19.66
N GLN A 74 2.96 -3.65 -18.82
CA GLN A 74 1.66 -3.12 -19.23
C GLN A 74 1.77 -1.71 -19.85
N TYR A 75 2.70 -0.89 -19.38
CA TYR A 75 2.87 0.51 -19.79
C TYR A 75 4.25 0.72 -20.43
N PRO A 76 4.39 0.69 -21.76
CA PRO A 76 5.67 0.80 -22.45
C PRO A 76 6.41 2.13 -22.21
N ASN A 77 5.70 3.17 -21.79
CA ASN A 77 6.25 4.48 -21.46
C ASN A 77 6.79 4.56 -20.02
N VAL A 78 6.65 3.50 -19.22
CA VAL A 78 7.12 3.44 -17.84
C VAL A 78 8.42 2.64 -17.76
N GLU A 79 9.44 3.22 -17.13
CA GLU A 79 10.68 2.57 -16.77
C GLU A 79 10.85 2.57 -15.25
N ILE A 80 11.02 1.40 -14.66
CA ILE A 80 11.22 1.19 -13.23
C ILE A 80 12.64 0.69 -13.02
N LEU A 81 13.40 1.48 -12.26
CA LEU A 81 14.80 1.26 -11.97
C LEU A 81 15.01 1.05 -10.47
N TYR A 82 15.98 0.23 -10.10
CA TYR A 82 16.36 -0.08 -8.74
C TYR A 82 17.76 0.42 -8.46
N SER A 83 17.91 1.37 -7.53
CA SER A 83 19.21 1.92 -7.15
C SER A 83 20.05 0.89 -6.41
N THR A 84 21.25 0.61 -6.90
CA THR A 84 22.22 -0.31 -6.27
C THR A 84 22.94 0.29 -5.07
N ILE A 85 22.80 1.60 -4.84
CA ILE A 85 23.23 2.29 -3.62
C ILE A 85 22.00 2.76 -2.81
N PRO A 86 22.10 2.93 -1.49
CA PRO A 86 20.99 3.43 -0.68
C PRO A 86 20.69 4.91 -0.98
N VAL A 87 19.48 5.20 -1.47
CA VAL A 87 19.00 6.56 -1.77
C VAL A 87 17.68 6.78 -1.06
N HIS A 88 17.65 7.68 -0.08
CA HIS A 88 16.45 7.99 0.70
C HIS A 88 15.78 9.31 0.29
N SER A 89 16.25 9.98 -0.76
CA SER A 89 15.63 11.20 -1.28
C SER A 89 14.22 10.94 -1.81
N LYS A 90 13.39 11.98 -1.86
CA LYS A 90 12.09 11.97 -2.53
C LYS A 90 12.00 13.21 -3.41
N ILE A 91 12.15 12.98 -4.71
CA ILE A 91 12.30 13.99 -5.74
C ILE A 91 11.35 13.62 -6.87
N TYR A 92 10.60 14.60 -7.34
CA TYR A 92 9.66 14.49 -8.45
C TYR A 92 10.01 15.58 -9.44
N THR A 93 10.33 15.23 -10.68
CA THR A 93 10.69 16.20 -11.73
C THR A 93 9.81 16.02 -12.95
N TRP A 94 9.46 17.15 -13.56
CA TRP A 94 8.76 17.24 -14.84
C TRP A 94 9.67 17.97 -15.81
N ASN A 95 10.03 17.28 -16.89
CA ASN A 95 11.14 17.60 -17.76
C ASN A 95 10.64 17.75 -19.20
N CYS A 96 11.20 18.73 -19.90
CA CYS A 96 11.10 18.79 -21.35
C CYS A 96 12.48 18.38 -21.86
N ASP A 97 12.54 17.21 -22.46
CA ASP A 97 13.78 16.49 -22.76
C ASP A 97 14.60 16.33 -21.46
N ASP A 98 15.89 16.69 -21.50
CA ASP A 98 16.79 16.61 -20.33
C ASP A 98 16.71 17.83 -19.39
N SER A 99 15.82 18.80 -19.68
CA SER A 99 15.72 20.04 -18.91
C SER A 99 14.55 20.02 -17.93
N ILE A 100 14.86 20.08 -16.63
CA ILE A 100 13.86 20.26 -15.58
C ILE A 100 13.07 21.55 -15.82
N LYS A 101 11.74 21.43 -15.92
CA LYS A 101 10.81 22.57 -15.98
C LYS A 101 10.14 22.81 -14.64
N ARG A 102 9.98 21.75 -13.85
CA ARG A 102 9.43 21.80 -12.51
C ARG A 102 9.96 20.67 -11.66
N ALA A 103 10.11 20.91 -10.37
CA ALA A 103 10.46 19.87 -9.42
C ALA A 103 9.79 20.08 -8.07
N LEU A 104 9.45 18.97 -7.42
CA LEU A 104 9.07 18.90 -6.02
C LEU A 104 10.07 18.04 -5.25
N ILE A 105 10.36 18.44 -4.02
CA ILE A 105 11.13 17.63 -3.06
C ILE A 105 10.43 17.61 -1.70
N GLY A 106 10.69 16.58 -0.90
CA GLY A 106 10.20 16.54 0.48
C GLY A 106 10.35 15.17 1.12
N SER A 107 9.36 14.79 1.91
CA SER A 107 9.39 13.58 2.73
C SER A 107 8.58 12.43 2.16
N ALA A 108 7.57 12.72 1.31
CA ALA A 108 6.65 11.74 0.75
C ALA A 108 7.32 10.74 -0.20
N ASN A 109 7.39 9.46 0.19
CA ASN A 109 7.72 8.38 -0.75
C ASN A 109 6.64 8.26 -1.83
N PHE A 110 7.01 7.70 -2.99
CA PHE A 110 6.06 7.46 -4.09
C PHE A 110 5.30 6.13 -3.86
N SER A 111 4.66 6.06 -2.70
CA SER A 111 3.88 4.95 -2.17
C SER A 111 2.50 5.45 -1.75
N VAL A 112 1.51 4.56 -1.61
CA VAL A 112 0.18 4.94 -1.10
C VAL A 112 0.31 5.61 0.28
N SER A 113 1.16 5.04 1.15
CA SER A 113 1.47 5.56 2.48
C SER A 113 1.92 7.02 2.45
N GLY A 114 2.85 7.36 1.54
CA GLY A 114 3.44 8.69 1.44
C GLY A 114 2.56 9.71 0.71
N MET A 115 1.70 9.27 -0.20
CA MET A 115 0.98 10.17 -1.12
C MET A 115 -0.49 10.42 -0.74
N MET A 116 -1.12 9.48 -0.03
CA MET A 116 -2.59 9.48 0.18
C MET A 116 -3.00 9.69 1.64
N ASN A 117 -2.05 9.95 2.54
CA ASN A 117 -2.29 10.20 3.96
C ASN A 117 -1.91 11.65 4.32
N ASP A 118 -2.91 12.54 4.28
CA ASP A 118 -2.75 13.96 4.55
C ASP A 118 -2.05 14.25 5.88
N TYR A 119 -1.28 15.35 5.90
CA TYR A 119 -0.51 15.86 7.04
C TYR A 119 0.63 14.98 7.56
N LYS A 120 0.85 13.78 6.99
CA LYS A 120 1.97 12.91 7.37
C LYS A 120 3.27 13.26 6.65
N GLU A 121 3.14 13.78 5.43
CA GLU A 121 4.25 14.07 4.55
C GLU A 121 4.09 15.46 3.93
N ILE A 122 5.20 16.02 3.46
CA ILE A 122 5.22 17.30 2.75
C ILE A 122 5.99 17.20 1.45
N LEU A 123 5.62 18.04 0.49
CA LEU A 123 6.39 18.36 -0.70
C LEU A 123 6.49 19.88 -0.87
N SER A 124 7.59 20.37 -1.43
CA SER A 124 7.76 21.78 -1.77
C SER A 124 8.30 21.94 -3.18
N ASP A 125 7.89 23.01 -3.87
CA ASP A 125 8.56 23.43 -5.11
C ASP A 125 10.05 23.68 -4.86
N VAL A 126 10.84 23.37 -5.87
CA VAL A 126 12.27 23.71 -5.97
C VAL A 126 12.44 24.96 -6.82
N GLU A 127 13.34 25.85 -6.41
CA GLU A 127 13.69 27.06 -7.17
C GLU A 127 14.53 26.72 -8.41
N LYS A 128 14.37 27.51 -9.48
CA LYS A 128 14.91 27.19 -10.81
C LYS A 128 16.44 27.20 -10.87
N ASP A 129 17.08 28.03 -10.06
CA ASP A 129 18.54 28.13 -9.94
C ASP A 129 19.17 26.83 -9.39
N VAL A 130 18.39 26.01 -8.67
CA VAL A 130 18.84 24.71 -8.13
C VAL A 130 18.71 23.57 -9.15
N PHE A 131 18.00 23.75 -10.27
CA PHE A 131 17.70 22.67 -11.21
C PHE A 131 18.94 21.98 -11.78
N GLY A 132 20.03 22.71 -12.02
CA GLY A 132 21.29 22.10 -12.48
C GLY A 132 21.86 21.09 -11.48
N ASN A 133 21.88 21.46 -10.18
CA ASN A 133 22.35 20.56 -9.12
C ASN A 133 21.40 19.37 -8.93
N LEU A 134 20.10 19.60 -9.04
CA LEU A 134 19.09 18.56 -8.96
C LEU A 134 19.22 17.55 -10.11
N GLN A 135 19.43 18.03 -11.34
CA GLN A 135 19.66 17.18 -12.50
C GLN A 135 20.93 16.32 -12.32
N ASN A 136 22.02 16.91 -11.83
CA ASN A 136 23.26 16.18 -11.53
C ASN A 136 23.03 15.07 -10.51
N TYR A 137 22.25 15.34 -9.46
CA TYR A 137 21.89 14.33 -8.47
C TYR A 137 21.06 13.20 -9.08
N CYS A 138 20.01 13.51 -9.83
CA CYS A 138 19.19 12.50 -10.51
C CYS A 138 20.01 11.65 -11.48
N ASN A 139 20.87 12.27 -12.29
CA ASN A 139 21.77 11.57 -13.21
C ASN A 139 22.75 10.66 -12.49
N TYR A 140 23.30 11.09 -11.35
CA TYR A 140 24.16 10.26 -10.52
C TYR A 140 23.40 9.02 -10.01
N VAL A 141 22.19 9.19 -9.49
CA VAL A 141 21.37 8.06 -9.01
C VAL A 141 21.01 7.11 -10.16
N LEU A 142 20.61 7.64 -11.32
CA LEU A 142 20.34 6.85 -12.54
C LEU A 142 21.56 6.00 -12.94
N SER A 143 22.76 6.59 -12.90
CA SER A 143 24.02 5.86 -13.21
C SER A 143 24.32 4.70 -12.25
N LYS A 144 23.64 4.63 -11.11
CA LYS A 144 23.76 3.58 -10.10
C LYS A 144 22.53 2.69 -10.03
N ALA A 145 21.62 2.75 -11.00
CA ALA A 145 20.42 1.94 -11.01
C ALA A 145 20.47 0.83 -12.07
N ILE A 146 19.75 -0.26 -11.80
CA ILE A 146 19.51 -1.36 -12.74
C ILE A 146 18.01 -1.44 -13.05
N ASN A 147 17.65 -1.92 -14.24
CA ASN A 147 16.23 -2.07 -14.59
C ASN A 147 15.56 -3.14 -13.70
N CYS A 148 14.29 -2.96 -13.36
CA CYS A 148 13.54 -3.96 -12.59
C CYS A 148 13.42 -5.32 -13.28
N THR A 149 13.70 -5.41 -14.58
CA THR A 149 13.74 -6.67 -15.34
C THR A 149 15.12 -7.30 -15.43
N ASP A 150 16.15 -6.68 -14.86
CA ASP A 150 17.52 -7.21 -14.84
C ASP A 150 17.57 -8.56 -14.11
N VAL A 151 18.34 -9.50 -14.66
CA VAL A 151 18.50 -10.86 -14.12
C VAL A 151 19.18 -10.89 -12.74
N ASN A 152 19.91 -9.84 -12.38
CA ASN A 152 20.65 -9.72 -11.12
C ASN A 152 19.81 -9.13 -9.99
N VAL A 153 18.51 -8.87 -10.21
CA VAL A 153 17.63 -8.37 -9.15
C VAL A 153 17.51 -9.40 -8.03
N LYS A 154 17.82 -8.97 -6.80
CA LYS A 154 17.70 -9.74 -5.57
C LYS A 154 16.31 -9.52 -4.97
N VAL A 155 15.55 -10.60 -4.87
CA VAL A 155 14.21 -10.61 -4.29
C VAL A 155 14.19 -11.32 -2.94
N LYS A 156 13.33 -10.84 -2.04
CA LYS A 156 13.05 -11.43 -0.73
C LYS A 156 11.73 -12.20 -0.79
N GLU A 157 11.81 -13.51 -0.59
CA GLU A 157 10.63 -14.36 -0.44
C GLU A 157 9.83 -13.99 0.81
N VAL A 158 8.51 -14.10 0.73
CA VAL A 158 7.66 -13.95 1.91
C VAL A 158 7.65 -15.25 2.71
N CYS A 159 7.80 -15.13 4.02
CA CYS A 159 7.71 -16.28 4.93
C CYS A 159 6.29 -16.87 4.91
N LYS A 160 6.17 -18.16 4.56
CA LYS A 160 4.92 -18.91 4.62
C LYS A 160 4.97 -19.92 5.76
N ALA A 161 3.93 -19.97 6.60
CA ALA A 161 3.90 -20.94 7.69
C ALA A 161 3.35 -22.28 7.22
N SER A 162 3.82 -23.36 7.85
CA SER A 162 3.15 -24.65 7.73
C SER A 162 1.69 -24.55 8.16
N ARG A 163 0.78 -25.00 7.29
CA ARG A 163 -0.66 -25.09 7.62
C ARG A 163 -0.95 -26.09 8.73
N ARG A 164 -0.08 -27.08 8.94
CA ARG A 164 -0.20 -28.07 10.01
C ARG A 164 0.31 -27.55 11.36
N SER A 165 0.82 -26.32 11.41
CA SER A 165 1.30 -25.76 12.66
C SER A 165 0.15 -25.66 13.68
N LYS A 166 0.40 -26.19 14.87
CA LYS A 166 -0.53 -26.09 16.01
C LYS A 166 -0.45 -24.73 16.70
N PHE A 167 0.58 -23.93 16.39
CA PHE A 167 0.74 -22.60 16.96
C PHE A 167 -0.26 -21.62 16.33
N ALA A 168 -0.92 -20.81 17.16
CA ALA A 168 -1.84 -19.77 16.69
C ALA A 168 -1.12 -18.70 15.84
N GLN A 169 0.13 -18.37 16.19
CA GLN A 169 1.00 -17.43 15.46
C GLN A 169 2.33 -18.11 15.12
N PRO A 170 2.37 -18.98 14.10
CA PRO A 170 3.56 -19.78 13.79
C PRO A 170 4.72 -19.00 13.18
N LEU A 171 4.48 -17.77 12.74
CA LEU A 171 5.47 -16.86 12.15
C LEU A 171 5.67 -15.59 12.97
N LEU A 172 5.41 -15.66 14.29
CA LEU A 172 5.58 -14.52 15.18
C LEU A 172 6.99 -13.90 15.08
N SER A 173 8.04 -14.73 15.07
CA SER A 173 9.44 -14.28 14.94
C SER A 173 9.78 -13.68 13.56
N LYS A 174 8.91 -13.85 12.57
CA LYS A 174 9.03 -13.26 11.23
C LYS A 174 8.09 -12.07 11.06
N ASN A 175 7.42 -11.64 12.13
CA ASN A 175 6.45 -10.55 12.13
C ASN A 175 5.30 -10.75 11.12
N VAL A 176 4.88 -12.00 10.90
CA VAL A 176 3.72 -12.33 10.05
C VAL A 176 2.55 -12.72 10.94
N CYS A 177 1.48 -11.94 10.88
CA CYS A 177 0.28 -12.14 11.67
C CYS A 177 -0.69 -13.08 10.97
N ARG A 178 -0.98 -14.23 11.59
CA ARG A 178 -2.08 -15.10 11.21
C ARG A 178 -3.39 -14.55 11.76
N ALA A 179 -4.09 -13.77 10.94
CA ALA A 179 -5.39 -13.19 11.28
C ALA A 179 -6.50 -14.23 11.07
N THR A 180 -7.14 -14.67 12.16
CA THR A 180 -8.26 -15.61 12.09
C THR A 180 -9.49 -14.93 11.49
N LEU A 181 -10.23 -15.67 10.66
CA LEU A 181 -11.54 -15.28 10.13
C LEU A 181 -12.70 -15.75 11.01
N LEU A 182 -12.38 -16.41 12.13
CA LEU A 182 -13.33 -16.94 13.11
C LEU A 182 -13.40 -16.05 14.35
N ASP A 183 -14.56 -16.01 14.98
CA ASP A 183 -14.80 -15.42 16.29
C ASP A 183 -14.28 -16.29 17.44
N ILE A 184 -14.51 -15.84 18.67
CA ILE A 184 -14.09 -16.53 19.90
C ILE A 184 -14.76 -17.89 20.11
N HIS A 185 -15.90 -18.13 19.45
CA HIS A 185 -16.62 -19.41 19.48
C HIS A 185 -16.23 -20.31 18.29
N GLY A 186 -15.24 -19.89 17.50
CA GLY A 186 -14.76 -20.63 16.33
C GLY A 186 -15.76 -20.64 15.18
N LYS A 187 -16.64 -19.64 15.07
CA LYS A 187 -17.62 -19.44 13.99
C LYS A 187 -17.29 -18.19 13.16
N VAL A 188 -17.84 -18.09 11.96
CA VAL A 188 -17.79 -16.84 11.19
C VAL A 188 -18.99 -15.98 11.62
N SER A 189 -18.76 -14.71 11.96
CA SER A 189 -19.83 -13.79 12.31
C SER A 189 -20.78 -13.58 11.13
N SER A 190 -22.09 -13.63 11.36
CA SER A 190 -23.09 -13.50 10.29
C SER A 190 -23.32 -12.06 9.83
N LYS A 191 -22.80 -11.05 10.55
CA LYS A 191 -23.06 -9.62 10.30
C LYS A 191 -21.82 -8.73 10.47
N SER A 192 -20.62 -9.31 10.50
CA SER A 192 -19.37 -8.57 10.63
C SER A 192 -18.21 -9.33 9.99
N GLY A 193 -17.04 -8.68 9.86
CA GLY A 193 -15.88 -9.26 9.18
C GLY A 193 -16.21 -9.56 7.72
N LEU A 194 -16.19 -10.84 7.35
CA LEU A 194 -16.53 -11.31 6.00
C LEU A 194 -17.98 -11.04 5.59
N ASN A 195 -18.91 -10.94 6.54
CA ASN A 195 -20.35 -10.75 6.29
C ASN A 195 -20.83 -9.36 6.68
N TRP A 196 -19.95 -8.35 6.66
CA TRP A 196 -20.31 -7.01 7.13
C TRP A 196 -21.41 -6.36 6.29
N GLY A 197 -21.39 -6.56 4.96
CA GLY A 197 -22.43 -6.09 4.04
C GLY A 197 -23.82 -6.68 4.29
N LEU A 198 -23.94 -7.75 5.08
CA LEU A 198 -25.23 -8.36 5.46
C LEU A 198 -25.76 -7.83 6.81
N SER A 199 -25.09 -6.84 7.40
CA SER A 199 -25.52 -6.21 8.65
C SER A 199 -26.68 -5.23 8.44
N LYS A 200 -27.34 -4.84 9.53
CA LYS A 200 -28.37 -3.78 9.52
C LYS A 200 -27.79 -2.37 9.73
N GLY A 201 -26.47 -2.22 9.64
CA GLY A 201 -25.78 -0.94 9.85
C GLY A 201 -25.71 -0.09 8.58
N HIS A 202 -24.93 0.98 8.63
CA HIS A 202 -24.54 1.74 7.43
C HIS A 202 -23.48 0.96 6.66
N VAL A 203 -23.93 0.03 5.81
CA VAL A 203 -23.10 -0.83 4.96
C VAL A 203 -23.65 -0.86 3.55
N SER A 204 -22.79 -1.23 2.59
CA SER A 204 -23.17 -1.56 1.22
C SER A 204 -23.06 -3.06 0.98
N ASP A 205 -23.76 -3.54 -0.06
CA ASP A 205 -23.72 -4.94 -0.47
C ASP A 205 -22.27 -5.36 -0.77
N GLY A 206 -21.89 -6.48 -0.16
CA GLY A 206 -20.54 -7.02 -0.29
C GLY A 206 -19.49 -6.37 0.58
N ASP A 207 -19.81 -5.42 1.46
CA ASP A 207 -18.83 -4.86 2.39
C ASP A 207 -18.18 -5.97 3.24
N ALA A 208 -16.86 -5.93 3.35
CA ALA A 208 -16.11 -6.83 4.22
C ALA A 208 -14.88 -6.13 4.82
N TYR A 209 -14.38 -6.71 5.91
CA TYR A 209 -13.09 -6.32 6.50
C TYR A 209 -12.40 -7.51 7.15
N ILE A 210 -11.09 -7.40 7.31
CA ILE A 210 -10.27 -8.30 8.13
C ILE A 210 -10.09 -7.65 9.50
N ARG A 211 -10.44 -8.37 10.56
CA ARG A 211 -10.39 -7.83 11.93
C ARG A 211 -8.95 -7.72 12.43
N ILE A 212 -8.62 -6.58 13.02
CA ILE A 212 -7.39 -6.37 13.79
C ILE A 212 -7.77 -6.43 15.26
N THR A 213 -7.18 -7.36 16.02
CA THR A 213 -7.47 -7.51 17.46
C THR A 213 -6.42 -6.81 18.29
N SER A 214 -6.75 -6.42 19.53
CA SER A 214 -5.77 -5.89 20.48
C SER A 214 -4.58 -6.84 20.69
N LYS A 215 -4.86 -8.15 20.71
CA LYS A 215 -3.82 -9.19 20.79
C LYS A 215 -2.86 -9.14 19.59
N TYR A 216 -3.35 -8.87 18.38
CA TYR A 216 -2.49 -8.72 17.22
C TYR A 216 -1.64 -7.46 17.30
N ILE A 217 -2.18 -6.36 17.79
CA ILE A 217 -1.41 -5.12 18.00
C ILE A 217 -0.29 -5.34 19.02
N GLU A 218 -0.58 -6.01 20.14
CA GLU A 218 0.41 -6.33 21.18
C GLU A 218 1.50 -7.30 20.67
N GLN A 219 1.13 -8.29 19.84
CA GLN A 219 2.07 -9.29 19.33
C GLN A 219 2.87 -8.82 18.11
N PHE A 220 2.35 -7.87 17.34
CA PHE A 220 2.92 -7.38 16.08
C PHE A 220 2.97 -5.83 16.09
N PRO A 221 3.75 -5.21 16.99
CA PRO A 221 3.71 -3.77 17.24
C PRO A 221 4.13 -2.90 16.04
N THR A 222 4.86 -3.48 15.08
CA THR A 222 5.29 -2.79 13.84
C THR A 222 4.38 -3.08 12.65
N LEU A 223 3.44 -4.02 12.78
CA LEU A 223 2.57 -4.41 11.68
C LEU A 223 1.36 -3.51 11.54
N PHE A 224 0.83 -2.96 12.63
CA PHE A 224 -0.32 -2.05 12.59
C PHE A 224 0.06 -0.73 13.27
N PRO A 225 0.21 0.38 12.53
CA PRO A 225 0.59 1.65 13.13
C PRO A 225 -0.52 2.18 14.06
N PRO A 226 -0.14 2.89 15.14
CA PRO A 226 -1.10 3.64 15.94
C PRO A 226 -1.70 4.78 15.11
N LYS A 227 -2.95 5.13 15.42
CA LYS A 227 -3.60 6.32 14.89
C LYS A 227 -2.90 7.56 15.41
N LYS A 228 -2.52 8.47 14.51
CA LYS A 228 -1.72 9.65 14.88
C LYS A 228 -2.58 10.80 15.43
N TYR A 229 -3.75 11.00 14.84
CA TYR A 229 -4.65 12.11 15.19
C TYR A 229 -5.88 11.59 15.93
N VAL A 230 -5.66 11.16 17.18
CA VAL A 230 -6.75 10.80 18.09
C VAL A 230 -7.14 12.07 18.84
N GLU A 231 -8.43 12.41 18.87
CA GLU A 231 -8.96 13.61 19.56
C GLU A 231 -8.56 14.97 18.94
N VAL A 232 -7.82 14.99 17.83
CA VAL A 232 -7.60 16.20 17.02
C VAL A 232 -8.73 16.33 16.00
N GLU A 233 -9.31 17.50 15.87
CA GLU A 233 -10.37 17.77 14.91
C GLU A 233 -9.77 17.98 13.51
N ASN A 234 -10.05 17.08 12.57
CA ASN A 234 -9.75 17.27 11.17
C ASN A 234 -10.92 18.05 10.53
N LEU A 235 -10.80 19.37 10.54
CA LEU A 235 -11.78 20.31 9.96
C LEU A 235 -11.96 20.12 8.43
N GLN A 236 -11.06 19.41 7.75
CA GLN A 236 -11.14 19.10 6.33
C GLN A 236 -11.65 17.69 6.02
N SER A 237 -12.00 16.90 7.05
CA SER A 237 -12.56 15.56 6.86
C SER A 237 -13.92 15.63 6.16
N SER A 238 -14.06 14.93 5.03
CA SER A 238 -15.36 14.67 4.38
C SER A 238 -16.23 13.66 5.15
N GLY A 239 -15.67 12.99 6.17
CA GLY A 239 -16.37 12.14 7.14
C GLY A 239 -16.46 12.79 8.53
N ARG A 240 -16.53 11.99 9.60
CA ARG A 240 -16.49 12.55 10.98
C ARG A 240 -15.14 13.20 11.24
N ALA A 241 -15.13 14.41 11.80
CA ALA A 241 -13.93 15.22 12.03
C ALA A 241 -12.79 14.51 12.78
N HIS A 242 -13.07 13.52 13.63
CA HIS A 242 -12.05 12.77 14.37
C HIS A 242 -11.67 11.41 13.75
N ARG A 243 -12.09 11.13 12.50
CA ARG A 243 -11.68 9.90 11.80
C ARG A 243 -10.33 10.11 11.17
N GLU A 244 -9.32 9.49 11.75
CA GLU A 244 -8.08 9.17 11.05
C GLU A 244 -8.20 7.75 10.51
N ASN A 245 -7.86 7.55 9.25
CA ASN A 245 -7.70 6.26 8.60
C ASN A 245 -6.45 6.35 7.72
N ASP A 246 -5.73 5.24 7.61
CA ASP A 246 -4.55 5.19 6.75
C ASP A 246 -4.86 4.40 5.49
N GLU A 247 -4.67 5.06 4.34
CA GLU A 247 -4.60 4.39 3.05
C GLU A 247 -3.30 3.59 2.99
N VAL A 248 -3.42 2.34 2.56
CA VAL A 248 -2.32 1.37 2.41
C VAL A 248 -2.47 0.63 1.09
N GLU A 249 -1.43 -0.06 0.66
CA GLU A 249 -1.48 -0.91 -0.53
C GLU A 249 -1.54 -2.38 -0.12
N LEU A 250 -2.41 -3.15 -0.76
CA LEU A 250 -2.57 -4.59 -0.52
C LEU A 250 -2.15 -5.37 -1.75
N ILE A 251 -1.23 -6.33 -1.58
CA ILE A 251 -0.84 -7.31 -2.59
C ILE A 251 -1.19 -8.70 -2.07
N TRP A 252 -1.97 -9.45 -2.83
CA TRP A 252 -2.44 -10.78 -2.42
C TRP A 252 -1.59 -11.91 -3.01
N ASP A 253 -1.69 -13.10 -2.41
CA ASP A 253 -0.98 -14.31 -2.84
C ASP A 253 -1.26 -14.74 -4.28
N ASP A 254 -2.40 -14.35 -4.85
CA ASP A 254 -2.80 -14.63 -6.22
C ASP A 254 -2.45 -13.50 -7.20
N GLY A 255 -1.73 -12.48 -6.75
CA GLY A 255 -1.33 -11.34 -7.58
C GLY A 255 -2.42 -10.27 -7.74
N GLU A 256 -3.52 -10.31 -6.99
CA GLU A 256 -4.47 -9.20 -6.89
C GLU A 256 -3.84 -8.02 -6.13
N LYS A 257 -4.07 -6.79 -6.60
CA LYS A 257 -3.61 -5.55 -5.95
C LYS A 257 -4.82 -4.65 -5.70
N MET A 258 -4.90 -4.05 -4.52
CA MET A 258 -5.96 -3.09 -4.22
C MET A 258 -5.52 -2.07 -3.17
N LEU A 259 -6.16 -0.90 -3.17
CA LEU A 259 -6.07 0.04 -2.05
C LEU A 259 -6.76 -0.56 -0.82
N GLY A 260 -6.08 -0.48 0.31
CA GLY A 260 -6.55 -0.89 1.62
C GLY A 260 -6.71 0.30 2.55
N LEU A 261 -7.51 0.12 3.59
CA LEU A 261 -7.77 1.14 4.60
C LEU A 261 -7.65 0.55 6.01
N LEU A 262 -6.73 1.10 6.80
CA LEU A 262 -6.62 0.81 8.24
C LEU A 262 -7.56 1.74 9.02
N GLU A 263 -8.72 1.22 9.38
CA GLU A 263 -9.82 2.03 9.89
C GLU A 263 -10.43 1.56 11.21
N GLY A 264 -11.34 2.41 11.69
CA GLY A 264 -12.04 2.24 12.95
C GLY A 264 -11.08 2.33 14.14
N GLN A 265 -11.62 2.26 15.35
CA GLN A 265 -10.84 2.48 16.57
C GLN A 265 -11.03 1.31 17.53
N GLN A 266 -9.92 0.80 18.08
CA GLN A 266 -9.96 -0.08 19.24
C GLN A 266 -10.60 0.68 20.41
N THR A 267 -11.44 0.01 21.19
CA THR A 267 -12.05 0.60 22.39
C THR A 267 -11.04 0.78 23.52
N ARG A 268 -10.03 -0.10 23.58
CA ARG A 268 -8.95 -0.04 24.57
C ARG A 268 -7.73 0.66 23.97
N LYS A 269 -7.20 1.66 24.67
CA LYS A 269 -5.86 2.24 24.41
C LYS A 269 -4.80 1.20 24.79
N ILE A 270 -3.80 0.99 23.93
CA ILE A 270 -2.66 0.08 24.16
C ILE A 270 -1.42 0.97 24.30
N ASN A 271 -0.78 0.94 25.46
CA ASN A 271 0.33 1.84 25.81
C ASN A 271 -0.01 3.33 25.59
N GLY A 272 -1.24 3.73 25.93
CA GLY A 272 -1.73 5.11 25.76
C GLY A 272 -2.13 5.48 24.32
N LEU A 273 -1.89 4.62 23.34
CA LEU A 273 -2.17 4.86 21.92
C LEU A 273 -3.47 4.19 21.45
N VAL A 274 -4.12 4.77 20.45
CA VAL A 274 -5.28 4.17 19.76
C VAL A 274 -4.81 3.53 18.46
N TYR A 275 -5.43 2.43 18.08
CA TYR A 275 -5.06 1.64 16.91
C TYR A 275 -6.28 1.38 16.01
N PRO A 276 -6.06 1.06 14.72
CA PRO A 276 -7.11 0.56 13.85
C PRO A 276 -7.71 -0.74 14.39
N LYS A 277 -8.99 -0.98 14.09
CA LYS A 277 -9.68 -2.23 14.45
C LYS A 277 -9.93 -3.17 13.29
N GLN A 278 -9.73 -2.69 12.07
CA GLN A 278 -9.99 -3.45 10.87
C GLN A 278 -9.16 -2.94 9.70
N LEU A 279 -8.85 -3.86 8.80
CA LEU A 279 -8.31 -3.60 7.47
C LEU A 279 -9.42 -3.88 6.45
N SER A 280 -9.78 -2.90 5.64
CA SER A 280 -10.76 -3.02 4.55
C SER A 280 -10.15 -2.52 3.23
N SER A 281 -10.94 -2.51 2.15
CA SER A 281 -10.54 -1.88 0.89
C SER A 281 -11.03 -0.43 0.78
N SER A 282 -10.31 0.38 0.01
CA SER A 282 -10.64 1.76 -0.35
C SER A 282 -10.79 1.91 -1.88
N PRO A 283 -11.64 2.82 -2.41
CA PRO A 283 -12.59 3.67 -1.70
C PRO A 283 -13.87 2.93 -1.27
N SER A 284 -14.06 1.68 -1.71
CA SER A 284 -15.23 0.87 -1.37
C SER A 284 -14.83 -0.41 -0.64
N LYS A 285 -15.46 -0.64 0.53
CA LYS A 285 -15.27 -1.87 1.33
C LYS A 285 -15.83 -3.11 0.64
N SER A 286 -16.67 -2.93 -0.38
CA SER A 286 -17.20 -4.02 -1.19
C SER A 286 -16.16 -4.67 -2.11
N ILE A 287 -15.06 -3.96 -2.46
CA ILE A 287 -13.99 -4.50 -3.31
C ILE A 287 -13.38 -5.74 -2.65
N LEU A 288 -12.97 -5.61 -1.38
CA LEU A 288 -12.45 -6.71 -0.58
C LEU A 288 -13.46 -7.85 -0.43
N GLY A 289 -14.72 -7.54 -0.12
CA GLY A 289 -15.71 -8.59 0.13
C GLY A 289 -16.14 -9.34 -1.14
N LYS A 290 -16.24 -8.65 -2.28
CA LYS A 290 -16.43 -9.29 -3.61
C LYS A 290 -15.25 -10.19 -3.95
N TYR A 291 -14.03 -9.71 -3.76
CA TYR A 291 -12.81 -10.48 -3.98
C TYR A 291 -12.78 -11.76 -3.13
N LEU A 292 -13.01 -11.66 -1.81
CA LEU A 292 -13.01 -12.81 -0.92
C LEU A 292 -14.14 -13.81 -1.26
N ARG A 293 -15.33 -13.33 -1.61
CA ARG A 293 -16.46 -14.19 -2.04
C ARG A 293 -16.17 -14.93 -3.33
N LYS A 294 -15.57 -14.24 -4.32
CA LYS A 294 -15.10 -14.85 -5.57
C LYS A 294 -14.12 -15.97 -5.27
N ARG A 295 -13.15 -15.77 -4.36
CA ARG A 295 -12.20 -16.82 -3.95
C ARG A 295 -12.87 -18.00 -3.24
N LEU A 296 -13.91 -17.74 -2.46
CA LEU A 296 -14.67 -18.78 -1.76
C LEU A 296 -15.70 -19.50 -2.65
N GLY A 297 -15.96 -18.99 -3.86
CA GLY A 297 -16.96 -19.52 -4.78
C GLY A 297 -18.40 -19.37 -4.25
N VAL A 298 -18.71 -18.22 -3.64
CA VAL A 298 -20.04 -17.94 -3.08
C VAL A 298 -20.59 -16.60 -3.56
N ASP A 299 -21.91 -16.46 -3.58
CA ASP A 299 -22.57 -15.24 -4.04
C ASP A 299 -22.45 -14.06 -3.08
N ILE A 300 -22.71 -12.85 -3.60
CA ILE A 300 -22.62 -11.60 -2.83
C ILE A 300 -23.49 -11.60 -1.57
N ASN A 301 -24.68 -12.20 -1.64
CA ASN A 301 -25.66 -12.26 -0.55
C ASN A 301 -25.50 -13.51 0.34
N HIS A 302 -24.57 -14.41 0.03
CA HIS A 302 -24.32 -15.62 0.82
C HIS A 302 -23.73 -15.25 2.18
N ILE A 303 -24.30 -15.80 3.25
CA ILE A 303 -23.72 -15.71 4.60
C ILE A 303 -22.54 -16.70 4.65
N ILE A 304 -21.31 -16.18 4.60
CA ILE A 304 -20.12 -17.01 4.73
C ILE A 304 -20.11 -17.65 6.11
N THR A 305 -19.99 -18.97 6.14
CA THR A 305 -19.93 -19.79 7.35
C THR A 305 -18.54 -20.38 7.55
N LYS A 306 -18.32 -21.01 8.71
CA LYS A 306 -17.11 -21.82 8.93
C LYS A 306 -16.99 -22.95 7.90
N ALA A 307 -18.10 -23.56 7.48
CA ALA A 307 -18.10 -24.64 6.50
C ALA A 307 -17.56 -24.18 5.15
N ASP A 308 -17.85 -22.94 4.73
CA ASP A 308 -17.31 -22.36 3.50
C ASP A 308 -15.79 -22.17 3.59
N LEU A 309 -15.28 -21.69 4.71
CA LEU A 309 -13.83 -21.55 4.94
C LEU A 309 -13.11 -22.91 5.00
N LEU A 310 -13.76 -23.93 5.59
CA LEU A 310 -13.23 -25.29 5.61
C LEU A 310 -13.23 -25.93 4.22
N ARG A 311 -14.29 -25.71 3.43
CA ARG A 311 -14.38 -26.15 2.03
C ARG A 311 -13.31 -25.48 1.17
N TYR A 312 -13.08 -24.19 1.38
CA TYR A 312 -11.97 -23.46 0.76
C TYR A 312 -10.62 -24.06 1.17
N GLY A 313 -10.47 -24.44 2.44
CA GLY A 313 -9.29 -25.10 2.99
C GLY A 313 -8.44 -24.20 3.89
N ARG A 314 -8.95 -23.03 4.29
CA ARG A 314 -8.23 -22.06 5.14
C ARG A 314 -9.20 -21.15 5.90
N THR A 315 -8.94 -20.95 7.20
CA THR A 315 -9.77 -20.12 8.10
C THR A 315 -9.05 -18.86 8.60
N SER A 316 -7.92 -18.50 7.99
CA SER A 316 -7.09 -17.36 8.41
C SER A 316 -6.36 -16.75 7.21
N ILE A 317 -6.01 -15.47 7.31
CA ILE A 317 -5.15 -14.77 6.34
C ILE A 317 -3.83 -14.47 7.05
N ASP A 318 -2.71 -14.79 6.43
CA ASP A 318 -1.40 -14.40 6.94
C ASP A 318 -1.06 -13.00 6.38
N ILE A 319 -0.73 -12.04 7.24
CA ILE A 319 -0.53 -10.63 6.92
C ILE A 319 0.89 -10.22 7.31
N SER A 320 1.61 -9.58 6.39
CA SER A 320 2.96 -9.06 6.63
C SER A 320 3.16 -7.71 5.95
N LEU A 321 3.96 -6.83 6.55
CA LEU A 321 4.42 -5.61 5.91
C LEU A 321 5.62 -5.93 5.01
N ILE A 322 5.56 -5.55 3.73
CA ILE A 322 6.58 -5.87 2.71
C ILE A 322 7.21 -4.62 2.08
N GLY A 323 6.79 -3.44 2.51
CA GLY A 323 7.27 -2.14 2.05
C GLY A 323 6.62 -1.00 2.86
N ASP A 324 6.84 0.24 2.45
CA ASP A 324 6.27 1.43 3.10
C ASP A 324 4.75 1.51 2.91
N GLY A 325 4.00 1.04 3.92
CA GLY A 325 2.55 0.90 3.88
C GLY A 325 2.04 -0.09 2.82
N ILE A 326 2.87 -1.06 2.42
CA ILE A 326 2.51 -2.13 1.49
C ILE A 326 2.40 -3.44 2.27
N TYR A 327 1.21 -4.01 2.28
CA TYR A 327 0.89 -5.25 2.98
C TYR A 327 0.76 -6.39 1.98
N TYR A 328 1.38 -7.51 2.31
CA TYR A 328 1.14 -8.77 1.64
C TYR A 328 0.14 -9.62 2.43
N LEU A 329 -0.85 -10.17 1.73
CA LEU A 329 -1.92 -10.98 2.31
C LEU A 329 -1.93 -12.35 1.65
N ASP A 330 -1.67 -13.39 2.45
CA ASP A 330 -1.72 -14.78 2.00
C ASP A 330 -2.99 -15.48 2.48
N PHE A 331 -3.87 -15.75 1.52
CA PHE A 331 -5.05 -16.58 1.68
C PHE A 331 -4.98 -17.86 0.83
N SER A 332 -3.79 -18.26 0.36
CA SER A 332 -3.60 -19.42 -0.51
C SER A 332 -3.95 -20.76 0.16
N VAL A 333 -4.46 -21.69 -0.66
CA VAL A 333 -4.82 -23.09 -0.28
C VAL A 333 -4.02 -24.16 -1.03
N LYS A 334 -3.15 -23.80 -1.98
CA LYS A 334 -2.13 -24.69 -2.56
C LYS A 334 -0.73 -24.26 -2.10
N LYS A 335 0.24 -25.18 -2.07
CA LYS A 335 1.62 -24.85 -1.71
C LYS A 335 2.33 -24.25 -2.90
#